data_AF-L9WKH8-F1
#
_entry.id   AF-L9WKH8-F1
#
_cell.length_a   1.000
_cell.length_b   1.000
_cell.length_c   1.000
_cell.angle_alpha   90.00
_cell.angle_beta   90.00
_cell.angle_gamma   90.00
#
_symmetry.space_group_name_H-M   'P 1'
#
loop_
_entity.id
_entity.type
_entity.pdbx_description
1 polymer ?
#
loop_
_entity_poly.entity_id
_entity_poly.type
_entity_poly.pdbx_seq_one_letter_code
_entity_poly.pdbx_strand_id
1 'polypeptide(L)'
;MDEVFDILSNCRRRYALYYLYDQPDDVATLEELADAVVRLQHASVDAEPMVSDADETELDPDERRRRTRLELQHTHVPKLEDLGVLELDQRSETVRYWTQPSLEEWLEHAKHKERL
;
A
#
# COMPACT_ATOMS: atom_id res chain seq x y z
N MET A 1 -12.13 -10.04 12.89
CA MET A 1 -12.67 -9.71 11.56
C MET A 1 -12.51 -8.24 11.26
N ASP A 2 -12.72 -7.35 12.23
CA ASP A 2 -12.63 -5.89 12.01
C ASP A 2 -11.23 -5.40 11.60
N GLU A 3 -10.15 -6.06 12.03
CA GLU A 3 -8.77 -5.67 11.70
C GLU A 3 -8.47 -5.75 10.20
N VAL A 4 -8.91 -6.83 9.53
CA VAL A 4 -8.75 -6.99 8.07
C VAL A 4 -9.50 -5.90 7.32
N PHE A 5 -10.72 -5.57 7.77
CA PHE A 5 -11.48 -4.47 7.18
C PHE A 5 -10.82 -3.12 7.44
N ASP A 6 -10.23 -2.89 8.63
CA ASP A 6 -9.48 -1.65 8.89
C ASP A 6 -8.28 -1.51 7.95
N ILE A 7 -7.51 -2.59 7.76
CA ILE A 7 -6.37 -2.64 6.82
C ILE A 7 -6.85 -2.29 5.41
N LEU A 8 -7.87 -3.00 4.93
CA LEU A 8 -8.36 -2.89 3.56
C LEU A 8 -9.24 -1.65 3.34
N SER A 9 -9.60 -0.89 4.37
CA SER A 9 -10.39 0.35 4.21
C SER A 9 -9.59 1.48 3.54
N ASN A 10 -8.25 1.43 3.56
CA ASN A 10 -7.41 2.47 2.98
C ASN A 10 -6.75 2.01 1.66
N CYS A 11 -6.93 2.79 0.59
CA CYS A 11 -6.43 2.44 -0.75
C CYS A 11 -4.90 2.29 -0.80
N ARG A 12 -4.15 3.17 -0.12
CA ARG A 12 -2.68 3.10 -0.08
C ARG A 12 -2.18 1.84 0.63
N ARG A 13 -2.86 1.41 1.71
CA ARG A 13 -2.60 0.11 2.36
C ARG A 13 -2.87 -1.05 1.40
N ARG A 14 -4.01 -1.05 0.70
CA ARG A 14 -4.34 -2.08 -0.30
C ARG A 14 -3.28 -2.17 -1.40
N TYR A 15 -2.90 -1.05 -1.99
CA TYR A 15 -1.92 -1.03 -3.07
C TYR A 15 -0.52 -1.46 -2.64
N ALA A 16 -0.09 -1.07 -1.44
CA ALA A 16 1.17 -1.55 -0.87
C ALA A 16 1.13 -3.08 -0.67
N LEU A 17 0.01 -3.61 -0.15
CA LEU A 17 -0.17 -5.05 0.05
C LEU A 17 -0.28 -5.82 -1.27
N TYR A 18 -0.93 -5.28 -2.30
CA TYR A 18 -0.92 -5.92 -3.64
C TYR A 18 0.48 -6.06 -4.18
N TYR A 19 1.29 -5.01 -4.05
CA TYR A 19 2.66 -5.05 -4.53
C TYR A 19 3.50 -6.08 -3.78
N LEU A 20 3.37 -6.13 -2.45
CA LEU A 20 4.10 -7.11 -1.62
C LEU A 20 3.65 -8.54 -1.90
N TYR A 21 2.35 -8.77 -2.03
CA TYR A 21 1.77 -10.09 -2.35
C TYR A 21 2.21 -10.61 -3.72
N ASP A 22 2.42 -9.71 -4.69
CA ASP A 22 2.93 -10.09 -6.01
C ASP A 22 4.47 -10.30 -6.02
N GLN A 23 5.20 -10.00 -4.93
CA GLN A 23 6.65 -10.24 -4.86
C GLN A 23 6.97 -11.71 -4.53
N PRO A 24 7.98 -12.31 -5.18
CA PRO A 24 8.32 -13.72 -4.98
C PRO A 24 8.91 -14.01 -3.59
N ASP A 25 9.42 -13.01 -2.90
CA ASP A 25 10.05 -13.11 -1.57
C ASP A 25 9.29 -12.32 -0.49
N ASP A 26 8.09 -11.81 -0.80
CA ASP A 26 7.25 -11.02 0.10
C ASP A 26 7.95 -9.78 0.68
N VAL A 27 9.01 -9.29 0.01
CA VAL A 27 9.88 -8.23 0.51
C VAL A 27 9.97 -7.10 -0.51
N ALA A 28 9.95 -5.85 -0.02
CA ALA A 28 10.16 -4.67 -0.85
C ALA A 28 10.75 -3.52 -0.03
N THR A 29 11.46 -2.62 -0.69
CA THR A 29 11.88 -1.35 -0.08
C THR A 29 10.71 -0.36 0.03
N LEU A 30 10.80 0.59 0.96
CA LEU A 30 9.84 1.69 1.07
C LEU A 30 9.77 2.53 -0.22
N GLU A 31 10.87 2.63 -0.96
CA GLU A 31 10.93 3.32 -2.24
C GLU A 31 10.13 2.58 -3.33
N GLU A 32 10.34 1.27 -3.48
CA GLU A 32 9.58 0.43 -4.40
C GLU A 32 8.08 0.43 -4.07
N LEU A 33 7.74 0.38 -2.77
CA LEU A 33 6.34 0.48 -2.33
C LEU A 33 5.72 1.81 -2.69
N ALA A 34 6.43 2.93 -2.50
CA ALA A 34 5.93 4.25 -2.85
C ALA A 34 5.66 4.36 -4.35
N ASP A 35 6.60 3.88 -5.17
CA ASP A 35 6.47 3.84 -6.63
C ASP A 35 5.29 2.98 -7.08
N ALA A 36 5.13 1.80 -6.48
CA ALA A 36 4.03 0.89 -6.77
C ALA A 36 2.68 1.50 -6.40
N VAL A 37 2.56 2.09 -5.21
CA VAL A 37 1.33 2.73 -4.73
C VAL A 37 0.92 3.86 -5.67
N VAL A 38 1.85 4.76 -6.03
CA VAL A 38 1.57 5.85 -6.98
C VAL A 38 1.10 5.30 -8.32
N ARG A 39 1.79 4.29 -8.87
CA ARG A 39 1.39 3.66 -10.13
C ARG A 39 0.00 3.04 -10.08
N LEU A 40 -0.32 2.30 -9.01
CA LEU A 40 -1.60 1.62 -8.83
C LEU A 40 -2.75 2.61 -8.62
N GLN A 41 -2.52 3.70 -7.88
CA GLN A 41 -3.49 4.80 -7.74
C GLN A 41 -3.91 5.35 -9.10
N HIS A 42 -2.93 5.63 -9.98
CA HIS A 42 -3.21 6.14 -11.33
C HIS A 42 -3.85 5.11 -12.26
N ALA A 43 -3.63 3.81 -12.04
CA ALA A 43 -4.18 2.74 -12.87
C ALA A 43 -5.59 2.31 -12.46
N SER A 44 -5.96 2.49 -11.19
CA SER A 44 -7.25 2.07 -10.66
C SER A 44 -8.41 2.91 -11.18
N VAL A 45 -9.49 2.25 -11.59
CA VAL A 45 -10.68 2.90 -12.19
C VAL A 45 -11.73 3.25 -11.14
N ASP A 46 -11.71 2.53 -10.02
CA ASP A 46 -12.59 2.68 -8.86
C ASP A 46 -11.90 3.38 -7.69
N ALA A 47 -10.74 4.04 -7.92
CA ALA A 47 -10.23 5.00 -6.96
C ALA A 47 -11.32 6.07 -6.78
N GLU A 48 -12.04 5.99 -5.67
CA GLU A 48 -12.82 7.11 -5.18
C GLU A 48 -11.92 8.34 -5.26
N PRO A 49 -12.39 9.48 -5.80
CA PRO A 49 -11.59 10.69 -5.81
C PRO A 49 -11.29 10.99 -4.35
N MET A 50 -10.10 10.61 -3.90
CA MET A 50 -9.64 10.86 -2.56
C MET A 50 -9.68 12.37 -2.47
N VAL A 51 -10.51 12.91 -1.59
CA VAL A 51 -10.85 14.34 -1.54
C VAL A 51 -9.64 15.29 -1.31
N SER A 52 -8.42 14.75 -1.25
CA SER A 52 -7.13 15.45 -1.24
C SER A 52 -6.34 15.42 -2.55
N ASP A 53 -6.72 14.63 -3.56
CA ASP A 53 -5.88 14.34 -4.74
C ASP A 53 -5.81 15.50 -5.76
N ALA A 54 -6.72 16.48 -5.68
CA ALA A 54 -6.71 17.62 -6.60
C ALA A 54 -5.40 18.42 -6.52
N ASP A 55 -4.81 18.52 -5.33
CA ASP A 55 -3.49 19.13 -5.09
C ASP A 55 -2.35 18.16 -5.46
N GLU A 56 -2.56 16.86 -5.26
CA GLU A 56 -1.55 15.85 -5.57
C GLU A 56 -1.35 15.72 -7.08
N THR A 57 -2.41 15.71 -7.91
CA THR A 57 -2.31 15.65 -9.39
C THR A 57 -1.42 16.71 -10.04
N GLU A 58 -1.23 17.86 -9.38
CA GLU A 58 -0.36 18.94 -9.88
C GLU A 58 1.11 18.81 -9.43
N LEU A 59 1.41 17.90 -8.50
CA LEU A 59 2.78 17.63 -8.09
C LEU A 59 3.57 16.93 -9.19
N ASP A 60 4.84 17.30 -9.30
CA ASP A 60 5.83 16.54 -10.06
C ASP A 60 5.87 15.07 -9.56
N PRO A 61 6.07 14.09 -10.47
CA PRO A 61 6.10 12.67 -10.10
C PRO A 61 7.06 12.34 -8.95
N ASP A 62 8.21 13.01 -8.86
CA ASP A 62 9.20 12.75 -7.81
C ASP A 62 8.71 13.23 -6.44
N GLU A 63 8.05 14.38 -6.37
CA GLU A 63 7.49 14.91 -5.13
C GLU A 63 6.32 14.05 -4.66
N ARG A 64 5.48 13.57 -5.58
CA ARG A 64 4.40 12.63 -5.24
C ARG A 64 4.94 11.34 -4.64
N ARG A 65 5.94 10.71 -5.27
CA ARG A 65 6.58 9.49 -4.76
C ARG A 65 7.17 9.73 -3.38
N ARG A 66 7.90 10.83 -3.19
CA ARG A 66 8.52 11.19 -1.91
C ARG A 66 7.49 11.37 -0.81
N ARG A 67 6.36 12.03 -1.10
CA ARG A 67 5.25 12.20 -0.16
C ARG A 67 4.61 10.87 0.20
N THR A 68 4.29 10.04 -0.80
CA THR A 68 3.75 8.70 -0.58
C THR A 68 4.68 7.86 0.29
N ARG A 69 6.00 7.92 0.05
CA ARG A 69 7.00 7.23 0.86
C ARG A 69 6.98 7.67 2.32
N LEU A 70 6.91 8.98 2.58
CA LEU A 70 6.83 9.51 3.95
C LEU A 70 5.54 9.05 4.66
N GLU A 71 4.42 9.06 3.96
CA GLU A 71 3.15 8.57 4.54
C GLU A 71 3.16 7.06 4.78
N LEU A 72 3.73 6.27 3.86
CA LEU A 72 3.95 4.85 4.07
C LEU A 72 4.78 4.62 5.34
N GLN A 73 5.94 5.28 5.44
CA GLN A 73 6.86 5.12 6.57
C GLN A 73 6.26 5.52 7.92
N HIS A 74 5.52 6.63 7.98
CA HIS A 74 5.08 7.20 9.26
C HIS A 74 3.63 6.87 9.64
N THR A 75 2.80 6.46 8.68
CA THR A 75 1.35 6.25 8.92
C THR A 75 0.91 4.84 8.58
N HIS A 76 1.23 4.35 7.37
CA HIS A 76 0.65 3.10 6.91
C HIS A 76 1.41 1.87 7.40
N VAL A 77 2.73 1.86 7.23
CA VAL A 77 3.60 0.75 7.64
C VAL A 77 3.53 0.50 9.15
N PRO A 78 3.66 1.51 10.04
CA PRO A 78 3.52 1.27 11.48
C PRO A 78 2.17 0.66 11.88
N LYS A 79 1.08 1.10 11.25
CA LYS A 79 -0.26 0.51 11.49
C LYS A 79 -0.37 -0.94 11.01
N LEU A 80 0.25 -1.27 9.90
CA LEU A 80 0.25 -2.65 9.37
C LEU A 80 1.14 -3.57 10.22
N GLU A 81 2.23 -3.02 10.77
CA GLU A 81 3.12 -3.70 11.72
C GLU A 81 2.42 -3.97 13.06
N ASP A 82 1.70 -3.00 13.61
CA ASP A 82 0.88 -3.15 14.83
C ASP A 82 -0.17 -4.28 14.70
N LEU A 83 -0.65 -4.51 13.47
CA LEU A 83 -1.60 -5.58 13.15
C LEU A 83 -0.92 -6.90 12.75
N GLY A 84 0.41 -6.96 12.78
CA GLY A 84 1.19 -8.16 12.47
C GLY A 84 1.14 -8.58 11.00
N VAL A 85 0.78 -7.66 10.09
CA VAL A 85 0.66 -7.93 8.65
C VAL A 85 2.01 -7.86 7.94
N LEU A 86 2.90 -7.01 8.45
CA LEU A 86 4.25 -6.82 7.92
C LEU A 86 5.23 -6.43 9.03
N GLU A 87 6.50 -6.40 8.69
CA GLU A 87 7.59 -5.91 9.54
C GLU A 87 8.42 -4.90 8.74
N LEU A 88 8.85 -3.79 9.39
CA LEU A 88 9.77 -2.83 8.79
C LEU A 88 11.15 -2.92 9.43
N ASP A 89 12.15 -3.26 8.62
CA ASP A 89 13.55 -3.04 8.99
C ASP A 89 13.93 -1.58 8.74
N GLN A 90 13.94 -0.78 9.80
CA GLN A 90 14.30 0.64 9.75
C GLN A 90 15.73 0.92 9.27
N ARG A 91 16.65 -0.06 9.36
CA ARG A 91 18.04 0.14 8.92
C ARG A 91 18.17 0.05 7.41
N SER A 92 17.43 -0.87 6.81
CA SER A 92 17.46 -1.14 5.37
C SER A 92 16.26 -0.54 4.64
N GLU A 93 15.34 0.13 5.36
CA GLU A 93 14.07 0.65 4.83
C GLU A 93 13.29 -0.40 4.04
N THR A 94 13.39 -1.65 4.49
CA THR A 94 12.84 -2.83 3.82
C THR A 94 11.66 -3.35 4.62
N VAL A 95 10.56 -3.59 3.92
CA VAL A 95 9.32 -4.14 4.45
C VAL A 95 9.23 -5.60 4.07
N ARG A 96 8.89 -6.46 5.03
CA ARG A 96 8.55 -7.86 4.81
C ARG A 96 7.08 -8.07 5.11
N TYR A 97 6.34 -8.59 4.13
CA TYR A 97 4.97 -9.02 4.29
C TYR A 97 4.90 -10.41 4.90
N TRP A 98 3.92 -10.62 5.77
CA TRP A 98 3.62 -11.93 6.34
C TRP A 98 2.35 -12.45 5.69
N THR A 99 2.50 -13.52 4.90
CA THR A 99 1.42 -14.21 4.21
C THR A 99 0.33 -14.62 5.20
N GLN A 100 -0.90 -14.17 4.96
CA GLN A 100 -2.06 -14.41 5.81
C GLN A 100 -3.24 -14.82 4.94
N PRO A 101 -3.62 -16.12 4.92
CA PRO A 101 -4.65 -16.63 4.02
C PRO A 101 -5.99 -15.90 4.13
N SER A 102 -6.37 -15.49 5.34
CA SER A 102 -7.60 -14.74 5.56
C SER A 102 -7.56 -13.33 4.98
N LEU A 103 -6.40 -12.65 4.98
CA LEU A 103 -6.26 -11.31 4.41
C LEU A 103 -6.20 -11.39 2.88
N GLU A 104 -5.50 -12.39 2.35
CA GLU A 104 -5.29 -12.59 0.92
C GLU A 104 -6.59 -12.81 0.15
N GLU A 105 -7.52 -13.59 0.70
CA GLU A 105 -8.84 -13.79 0.08
C GLU A 105 -9.57 -12.45 -0.13
N TRP A 106 -9.54 -11.56 0.86
CA TRP A 106 -10.14 -10.23 0.76
C TRP A 106 -9.32 -9.28 -0.11
N LEU A 107 -7.99 -9.40 -0.08
CA LEU A 107 -7.06 -8.60 -0.87
C LEU A 107 -7.27 -8.88 -2.37
N GLU A 108 -7.37 -10.15 -2.77
CA GLU A 108 -7.67 -10.54 -4.14
C GLU A 108 -9.05 -10.06 -4.58
N HIS A 109 -10.06 -10.16 -3.71
CA HIS A 109 -11.39 -9.64 -4.01
C HIS A 109 -11.39 -8.12 -4.24
N ALA A 110 -10.64 -7.37 -3.41
CA ALA A 110 -10.48 -5.94 -3.56
C ALA A 110 -9.74 -5.57 -4.86
N LYS A 111 -8.65 -6.29 -5.20
CA LYS A 111 -7.87 -6.09 -6.43
C LYS A 111 -8.74 -6.24 -7.68
N HIS A 112 -9.54 -7.31 -7.73
CA HIS A 112 -10.51 -7.55 -8.80
C HIS A 112 -11.55 -6.43 -8.92
N LYS A 113 -12.06 -5.94 -7.79
CA LYS A 113 -13.03 -4.84 -7.76
C LYS A 113 -12.42 -3.53 -8.29
N GLU A 114 -11.16 -3.26 -7.99
CA GLU A 114 -10.42 -2.08 -8.47
C GLU A 114 -9.92 -2.22 -9.92
N ARG A 115 -10.18 -3.38 -10.55
CA ARG A 115 -9.80 -3.73 -11.92
C ARG A 115 -8.28 -3.71 -12.13
N LEU A 116 -7.53 -4.11 -11.11
CA LEU A 116 -6.07 -4.25 -11.07
C LEU A 116 -5.62 -5.71 -11.17
#